data_AF-A0A6I9R5S9-F1
#
_entry.id   AF-A0A6I9R5S9-F1
#
_cell.length_a   1.000
_cell.length_b   1.000
_cell.length_c   1.000
_cell.angle_alpha   90.00
_cell.angle_beta   90.00
_cell.angle_gamma   90.00
#
_symmetry.space_group_name_H-M   'P 1'
#
loop_
_entity.id
_entity.type
_entity.pdbx_description
1 polymer ?
#
loop_
_entity_poly.entity_id
_entity_poly.type
_entity_poly.pdbx_seq_one_letter_code
_entity_poly.pdbx_strand_id
1 'polypeptide(L)'
;MKCCHRPHCLRLDSSSSKASIATAGFFVSNSYFLLLFSSLLHPSAALVHLRANSLSFTFLDAPARFAAPVRGSGVCGALHIADPIDACSPIRHNRTAGGGAGQSAHSDFVLIVRGVCNFENKVRIAQDAGYQAAIIYDDQEKGSLYSMTGDSAGIHIHAVFVSKMAGETLKKFAHGEEGECCIGSSVDETAATVLVISFVSIVVIASVLAAFLLARDCRLLRHGTHNRPPSINRQAVEVLPCFTFKNSGVNNNHMEETCAICLEDYRDGETLRVLPCLHGFHTMCVDSWLTKWGTFCPVCKHEMSSGE
;
A
#
# COMPACT_ATOMS: atom_id res chain seq x y z
N MET A 1 -8.65 71.25 -5.55
CA MET A 1 -7.38 71.03 -4.83
C MET A 1 -7.07 69.53 -4.82
N LYS A 2 -5.90 69.19 -5.38
CA LYS A 2 -5.08 67.96 -5.20
C LYS A 2 -5.63 66.59 -5.66
N CYS A 3 -5.03 66.13 -6.76
CA CYS A 3 -4.93 64.74 -7.23
C CYS A 3 -4.21 63.82 -6.23
N CYS A 4 -4.44 62.49 -6.32
CA CYS A 4 -3.35 61.50 -6.52
C CYS A 4 -3.84 60.06 -6.80
N HIS A 5 -3.30 59.51 -7.90
CA HIS A 5 -2.86 58.14 -8.19
C HIS A 5 -3.67 56.88 -7.79
N ARG A 6 -3.97 56.08 -8.84
CA ARG A 6 -4.06 54.60 -8.81
C ARG A 6 -2.72 53.99 -8.37
N PRO A 7 -2.75 52.82 -7.73
CA PRO A 7 -2.13 51.68 -8.42
C PRO A 7 -2.97 50.40 -8.35
N HIS A 8 -2.93 49.65 -9.45
CA HIS A 8 -3.34 48.25 -9.51
C HIS A 8 -2.55 47.45 -8.46
N CYS A 9 -3.26 46.86 -7.48
CA CYS A 9 -2.70 45.79 -6.66
C CYS A 9 -3.13 44.45 -7.28
N LEU A 10 -2.23 43.87 -8.07
CA LEU A 10 -2.24 42.43 -8.35
C LEU A 10 -1.97 41.72 -7.02
N ARG A 11 -3.04 41.33 -6.31
CA ARG A 11 -2.93 40.43 -5.17
C ARG A 11 -2.76 39.02 -5.73
N LEU A 12 -1.51 38.67 -6.07
CA LEU A 12 -1.10 37.33 -6.44
C LEU A 12 -1.46 36.38 -5.28
N ASP A 13 -2.36 35.46 -5.57
CA ASP A 13 -2.94 34.51 -4.64
C ASP A 13 -1.91 33.41 -4.29
N SER A 14 -0.95 33.73 -3.41
CA SER A 14 0.14 32.82 -3.01
C SER A 14 -0.32 31.57 -2.23
N SER A 15 -1.61 31.49 -1.90
CA SER A 15 -2.23 30.39 -1.15
C SER A 15 -2.55 29.18 -2.04
N SER A 16 -2.95 29.43 -3.30
CA SER A 16 -3.34 28.36 -4.24
C SER A 16 -2.14 27.53 -4.72
N SER A 17 -0.98 28.18 -4.94
CA SER A 17 0.23 27.52 -5.46
C SER A 17 0.90 26.59 -4.43
N LYS A 18 0.81 26.91 -3.13
CA LYS A 18 1.43 26.11 -2.06
C LYS A 18 0.72 24.76 -1.83
N ALA A 19 -0.60 24.70 -2.03
CA ALA A 19 -1.36 23.46 -1.90
C ALA A 19 -1.14 22.49 -3.07
N SER A 20 -0.90 23.02 -4.28
CA SER A 20 -0.65 22.20 -5.49
C SER A 20 0.75 21.58 -5.50
N ILE A 21 1.74 22.24 -4.90
CA ILE A 21 3.12 21.73 -4.78
C ILE A 21 3.21 20.65 -3.69
N ALA A 22 2.50 20.83 -2.57
CA ALA A 22 2.47 19.85 -1.48
C ALA A 22 1.79 18.53 -1.88
N THR A 23 0.76 18.58 -2.72
CA THR A 23 0.08 17.39 -3.23
C THR A 23 0.94 16.65 -4.25
N ALA A 24 1.58 17.35 -5.19
CA ALA A 24 2.47 16.74 -6.19
C ALA A 24 3.71 16.06 -5.55
N GLY A 25 4.33 16.66 -4.54
CA GLY A 25 5.46 16.06 -3.82
C GLY A 25 5.11 14.76 -3.08
N PHE A 26 3.86 14.63 -2.62
CA PHE A 26 3.38 13.45 -1.89
C PHE A 26 3.16 12.23 -2.80
N PHE A 27 2.71 12.44 -4.04
CA PHE A 27 2.49 11.36 -5.02
C PHE A 27 3.81 10.78 -5.56
N VAL A 28 4.80 11.63 -5.83
CA VAL A 28 6.10 11.18 -6.37
C VAL A 28 6.87 10.36 -5.32
N SER A 29 6.85 10.80 -4.06
CA SER A 29 7.50 10.07 -2.95
C SER A 29 6.92 8.67 -2.75
N ASN A 30 5.59 8.52 -2.79
CA ASN A 30 4.92 7.23 -2.63
C ASN A 30 5.20 6.26 -3.80
N SER A 31 5.31 6.76 -5.03
CA SER A 31 5.60 5.91 -6.20
C SER A 31 7.02 5.30 -6.15
N TYR A 32 8.02 6.08 -5.71
CA TYR A 32 9.37 5.57 -5.50
C TYR A 32 9.45 4.57 -4.34
N PHE A 33 8.67 4.79 -3.28
CA PHE A 33 8.61 3.90 -2.13
C PHE A 33 8.00 2.53 -2.49
N LEU A 34 6.93 2.51 -3.29
CA LEU A 34 6.30 1.28 -3.77
C LEU A 34 7.23 0.50 -4.73
N LEU A 35 7.96 1.18 -5.60
CA LEU A 35 8.93 0.54 -6.49
C LEU A 35 10.12 -0.05 -5.72
N LEU A 36 10.68 0.68 -4.73
CA LEU A 36 11.74 0.17 -3.85
C LEU A 36 11.29 -1.04 -3.00
N PHE A 37 10.02 -1.08 -2.57
CA PHE A 37 9.48 -2.21 -1.83
C PHE A 37 9.16 -3.42 -2.73
N SER A 38 8.74 -3.19 -3.98
CA SER A 38 8.52 -4.28 -4.95
C SER A 38 9.81 -5.05 -5.28
N SER A 39 10.97 -4.39 -5.24
CA SER A 39 12.28 -5.03 -5.41
C SER A 39 12.75 -5.86 -4.21
N LEU A 40 12.13 -5.72 -3.03
CA LEU A 40 12.46 -6.49 -1.82
C LEU A 40 11.63 -7.79 -1.70
N LEU A 41 10.68 -8.03 -2.60
CA LEU A 41 9.87 -9.25 -2.65
C LEU A 41 10.59 -10.39 -3.39
N HIS A 42 11.62 -10.97 -2.76
CA HIS A 42 12.07 -12.33 -3.10
C HIS A 42 12.26 -13.18 -1.84
N PRO A 43 11.17 -13.65 -1.20
CA PRO A 43 11.27 -14.50 -0.03
C PRO A 43 11.29 -15.97 -0.47
N SER A 44 12.43 -16.45 -0.95
CA SER A 44 12.65 -17.90 -1.08
C SER A 44 14.11 -18.31 -0.94
N ALA A 45 14.97 -17.42 -0.42
CA ALA A 45 16.40 -17.59 -0.62
C ALA A 45 17.07 -18.63 0.28
N ALA A 46 16.80 -18.85 1.56
CA ALA A 46 17.83 -19.45 2.46
C ALA A 46 19.16 -18.63 2.45
N LEU A 47 19.97 -18.74 3.50
CA LEU A 47 21.30 -18.10 3.54
C LEU A 47 22.35 -19.07 4.07
N VAL A 48 23.50 -19.18 3.40
CA VAL A 48 24.66 -19.91 3.92
C VAL A 48 25.54 -18.92 4.67
N HIS A 49 25.67 -19.16 5.97
CA HIS A 49 26.53 -18.41 6.86
C HIS A 49 27.77 -19.23 7.18
N LEU A 50 28.94 -18.75 6.76
CA LEU A 50 30.23 -19.31 7.12
C LEU A 50 30.75 -18.57 8.36
N ARG A 51 31.11 -19.31 9.40
CA ARG A 51 31.68 -18.80 10.65
C ARG A 51 33.06 -19.40 10.86
N ALA A 52 34.11 -18.64 10.60
CA ALA A 52 35.49 -19.08 10.82
C ALA A 52 36.16 -18.18 11.86
N ASN A 53 36.32 -18.67 13.09
CA ASN A 53 36.93 -17.97 14.23
C ASN A 53 36.32 -16.57 14.48
N SER A 54 36.93 -15.53 13.90
CA SER A 54 36.55 -14.11 14.03
C SER A 54 35.94 -13.51 12.76
N LEU A 55 35.83 -14.28 11.68
CA LEU A 55 35.26 -13.85 10.40
C LEU A 55 33.95 -14.59 10.15
N SER A 56 32.92 -13.82 9.78
CA SER A 56 31.63 -14.35 9.36
C SER A 56 31.30 -13.84 7.97
N PHE A 57 30.97 -14.75 7.06
CA PHE A 57 30.55 -14.42 5.71
C PHE A 57 29.14 -14.96 5.47
N THR A 58 28.29 -14.16 4.85
CA THR A 58 26.92 -14.57 4.48
C THR A 58 26.81 -14.57 2.96
N PHE A 59 26.33 -15.68 2.40
CA PHE A 59 26.17 -15.87 0.98
C PHE A 59 24.71 -16.17 0.64
N LEU A 60 24.28 -15.71 -0.54
CA LEU A 60 22.99 -16.08 -1.11
C LEU A 60 22.99 -17.53 -1.60
N ASP A 61 21.84 -18.15 -1.40
CA ASP A 61 21.49 -19.54 -1.69
C ASP A 61 20.41 -19.67 -2.74
N ALA A 62 20.31 -20.88 -3.31
CA ALA A 62 19.07 -21.43 -3.79
C ALA A 62 18.83 -22.83 -3.17
N PRO A 63 17.82 -23.02 -2.30
CA PRO A 63 17.55 -24.31 -1.68
C PRO A 63 17.04 -25.32 -2.70
N ALA A 64 17.44 -26.59 -2.54
CA ALA A 64 16.91 -27.68 -3.37
C ALA A 64 15.48 -27.99 -2.93
N ARG A 65 14.50 -27.81 -3.83
CA ARG A 65 13.08 -28.04 -3.50
C ARG A 65 12.75 -29.50 -3.19
N PHE A 66 13.62 -30.42 -3.61
CA PHE A 66 13.48 -31.86 -3.38
C PHE A 66 14.18 -32.33 -2.09
N ALA A 67 14.99 -31.49 -1.45
CA ALA A 67 15.71 -31.82 -0.23
C ALA A 67 14.91 -31.41 1.02
N ALA A 68 15.38 -31.83 2.20
CA ALA A 68 14.73 -31.45 3.45
C ALA A 68 14.81 -29.93 3.66
N PRO A 69 13.68 -29.25 3.92
CA PRO A 69 13.69 -27.82 4.17
C PRO A 69 14.33 -27.50 5.53
N VAL A 70 15.12 -26.44 5.57
CA VAL A 70 15.70 -25.91 6.81
C VAL A 70 14.62 -25.15 7.58
N ARG A 71 14.36 -25.54 8.83
CA ARG A 71 13.34 -24.93 9.72
C ARG A 71 14.00 -24.19 10.89
N GLY A 72 13.28 -23.23 11.46
CA GLY A 72 13.72 -22.48 12.65
C GLY A 72 14.99 -21.65 12.38
N SER A 73 15.90 -21.61 13.37
CA SER A 73 17.12 -20.80 13.35
C SER A 73 18.20 -21.25 12.34
N GLY A 74 17.96 -22.32 11.60
CA GLY A 74 18.97 -22.93 10.72
C GLY A 74 19.66 -24.14 11.34
N VAL A 75 20.50 -24.79 10.53
CA VAL A 75 21.31 -25.95 10.91
C VAL A 75 22.79 -25.62 10.72
N CYS A 76 23.64 -26.02 11.66
CA CYS A 76 25.08 -25.79 11.60
C CYS A 76 25.84 -27.12 11.65
N GLY A 77 27.03 -27.14 11.07
CA GLY A 77 27.84 -28.34 10.94
C GLY A 77 29.29 -28.07 10.55
N ALA A 78 30.11 -29.12 10.65
CA ALA A 78 31.48 -29.13 10.16
C ALA A 78 31.51 -29.25 8.64
N LEU A 79 32.25 -28.38 7.96
CA LEU A 79 32.26 -28.34 6.50
C LEU A 79 33.43 -29.15 5.92
N HIS A 80 33.11 -30.16 5.11
CA HIS A 80 34.09 -31.01 4.44
C HIS A 80 34.02 -30.85 2.92
N ILE A 81 35.16 -30.91 2.24
CA ILE A 81 35.21 -30.94 0.77
C ILE A 81 34.99 -32.39 0.31
N ALA A 82 34.11 -32.61 -0.68
CA ALA A 82 33.89 -33.93 -1.24
C ALA A 82 35.15 -34.50 -1.94
N ASP A 83 35.35 -35.82 -1.85
CA ASP A 83 36.32 -36.57 -2.65
C ASP A 83 35.62 -37.78 -3.31
N PRO A 84 35.39 -37.77 -4.64
CA PRO A 84 35.76 -36.72 -5.59
C PRO A 84 34.94 -35.44 -5.39
N ILE A 85 35.51 -34.30 -5.78
CA ILE A 85 34.93 -32.96 -5.55
C ILE A 85 33.54 -32.76 -6.17
N ASP A 86 33.19 -33.53 -7.20
CA ASP A 86 31.91 -33.45 -7.89
C ASP A 86 30.86 -34.42 -7.33
N ALA A 87 31.23 -35.32 -6.42
CA ALA A 87 30.35 -36.34 -5.85
C ALA A 87 29.53 -37.11 -6.92
N CYS A 88 30.11 -37.35 -8.11
CA CYS A 88 29.46 -38.17 -9.15
C CYS A 88 29.71 -39.67 -8.95
N SER A 89 30.52 -40.04 -7.96
CA SER A 89 30.74 -41.39 -7.45
C SER A 89 30.73 -41.37 -5.92
N PRO A 90 30.65 -42.53 -5.24
CA PRO A 90 30.64 -42.59 -3.77
C PRO A 90 31.77 -41.78 -3.15
N ILE A 91 31.43 -40.92 -2.18
CA ILE A 91 32.38 -40.04 -1.51
C ILE A 91 33.29 -40.87 -0.60
N ARG A 92 34.60 -40.67 -0.72
CA ARG A 92 35.62 -41.30 0.11
C ARG A 92 35.69 -40.53 1.42
N HIS A 93 35.46 -41.22 2.52
CA HIS A 93 35.47 -40.60 3.84
C HIS A 93 36.79 -40.92 4.57
N ASN A 94 37.60 -39.89 4.84
CA ASN A 94 38.76 -40.01 5.71
C ASN A 94 38.35 -39.80 7.17
N ARG A 95 37.45 -40.64 7.71
CA ARG A 95 37.41 -40.79 9.17
C ARG A 95 38.66 -41.56 9.54
N THR A 96 39.65 -40.85 10.10
CA THR A 96 40.58 -41.50 11.01
C THR A 96 39.74 -42.24 12.03
N ALA A 97 39.84 -43.56 12.02
CA ALA A 97 39.28 -44.44 13.03
C ALA A 97 39.89 -44.05 14.39
N GLY A 98 39.25 -43.12 15.09
CA GLY A 98 39.81 -42.45 16.25
C GLY A 98 38.77 -41.64 17.03
N GLY A 99 37.58 -42.20 17.22
CA GLY A 99 36.54 -41.60 18.07
C GLY A 99 35.59 -42.70 18.52
N GLY A 100 35.87 -43.25 19.71
CA GLY A 100 35.08 -44.32 20.30
C GLY A 100 33.61 -43.94 20.48
N ALA A 101 32.77 -44.98 20.54
CA ALA A 101 31.37 -44.89 20.94
C ALA A 101 31.20 -43.92 22.13
N GLY A 102 30.50 -42.79 21.90
CA GLY A 102 30.11 -41.88 22.97
C GLY A 102 30.42 -40.38 22.79
N GLN A 103 30.70 -39.89 21.58
CA GLN A 103 30.82 -38.44 21.35
C GLN A 103 29.68 -37.93 20.45
N SER A 104 29.21 -36.73 20.80
CA SER A 104 28.09 -35.95 20.24
C SER A 104 27.81 -36.22 18.75
N ALA A 105 26.53 -36.27 18.39
CA ALA A 105 26.07 -36.38 17.00
C ALA A 105 26.54 -35.15 16.19
N HIS A 106 27.77 -35.20 15.70
CA HIS A 106 28.33 -34.13 14.88
C HIS A 106 27.58 -34.04 13.55
N SER A 107 27.18 -32.81 13.22
CA SER A 107 26.53 -32.51 11.95
C SER A 107 27.60 -32.26 10.90
N ASP A 108 27.88 -33.25 10.07
CA ASP A 108 28.86 -33.11 8.98
C ASP A 108 28.15 -32.59 7.73
N PHE A 109 28.68 -31.52 7.13
CA PHE A 109 28.24 -30.94 5.86
C PHE A 109 29.27 -31.21 4.77
N VAL A 110 28.84 -31.31 3.52
CA VAL A 110 29.73 -31.53 2.38
C VAL A 110 29.61 -30.42 1.33
N LEU A 111 30.75 -29.94 0.85
CA LEU A 111 30.89 -28.99 -0.24
C LEU A 111 31.20 -29.73 -1.55
N ILE A 112 30.35 -29.54 -2.55
CA ILE A 112 30.38 -30.27 -3.82
C ILE A 112 30.39 -29.27 -4.99
N VAL A 113 31.23 -29.50 -5.99
CA VAL A 113 31.18 -28.70 -7.23
C VAL A 113 30.07 -29.21 -8.16
N ARG A 114 29.42 -28.28 -8.88
CA ARG A 114 28.34 -28.60 -9.84
C ARG A 114 28.68 -29.73 -10.80
N GLY A 115 29.88 -29.77 -11.38
CA GLY A 115 30.33 -30.90 -12.22
C GLY A 115 29.37 -31.31 -13.34
N VAL A 116 29.40 -32.61 -13.70
CA VAL A 116 28.73 -33.15 -14.90
C VAL A 116 27.48 -34.00 -14.63
N CYS A 117 27.30 -34.49 -13.41
CA CYS A 117 26.12 -35.30 -13.03
C CYS A 117 25.01 -34.46 -12.40
N ASN A 118 23.81 -35.04 -12.31
CA ASN A 118 22.60 -34.36 -11.80
C ASN A 118 22.73 -33.96 -10.32
N PHE A 119 22.07 -32.86 -9.95
CA PHE A 119 22.03 -32.35 -8.57
C PHE A 119 21.45 -33.37 -7.59
N GLU A 120 20.34 -34.02 -7.96
CA GLU A 120 19.72 -35.04 -7.12
C GLU A 120 20.70 -36.19 -6.79
N ASN A 121 21.45 -36.66 -7.79
CA ASN A 121 22.41 -37.76 -7.61
C ASN A 121 23.53 -37.38 -6.62
N LYS A 122 24.02 -36.13 -6.69
CA LYS A 122 25.03 -35.61 -5.74
C LYS A 122 24.50 -35.59 -4.32
N VAL A 123 23.26 -35.13 -4.15
CA VAL A 123 22.61 -35.07 -2.82
C VAL A 123 22.38 -36.48 -2.27
N ARG A 124 21.96 -37.44 -3.10
CA ARG A 124 21.84 -38.85 -2.70
C ARG A 124 23.17 -39.44 -2.28
N ILE A 125 24.23 -39.23 -3.08
CA ILE A 125 25.58 -39.71 -2.75
C ILE A 125 26.10 -39.08 -1.44
N ALA A 126 25.84 -37.79 -1.21
CA ALA A 126 26.16 -37.11 0.04
C ALA A 126 25.42 -37.72 1.23
N GLN A 127 24.13 -37.99 1.07
CA GLN A 127 23.30 -38.62 2.09
C GLN A 127 23.78 -40.05 2.41
N ASP A 128 24.08 -40.84 1.39
CA ASP A 128 24.56 -42.22 1.54
C ASP A 128 25.94 -42.26 2.21
N ALA A 129 26.73 -41.19 2.07
CA ALA A 129 27.99 -40.99 2.77
C ALA A 129 27.83 -40.49 4.23
N GLY A 130 26.59 -40.24 4.69
CA GLY A 130 26.28 -39.88 6.07
C GLY A 130 26.32 -38.39 6.39
N TYR A 131 26.39 -37.51 5.39
CA TYR A 131 26.33 -36.06 5.60
C TYR A 131 24.90 -35.59 5.89
N GLN A 132 24.75 -34.56 6.73
CA GLN A 132 23.44 -33.98 7.06
C GLN A 132 23.03 -32.83 6.12
N ALA A 133 23.98 -32.24 5.43
CA ALA A 133 23.72 -31.23 4.41
C ALA A 133 24.73 -31.26 3.26
N ALA A 134 24.25 -30.96 2.06
CA ALA A 134 25.04 -30.83 0.84
C ALA A 134 24.98 -29.39 0.29
N ILE A 135 26.13 -28.73 0.19
CA ILE A 135 26.27 -27.39 -0.38
C ILE A 135 26.91 -27.56 -1.76
N ILE A 136 26.16 -27.23 -2.81
CA ILE A 136 26.61 -27.37 -4.19
C ILE A 136 26.97 -25.98 -4.71
N TYR A 137 28.18 -25.79 -5.23
CA TYR A 137 28.58 -24.50 -5.77
C TYR A 137 28.78 -24.53 -7.29
N ASP A 138 28.47 -23.41 -7.93
CA ASP A 138 28.62 -23.27 -9.39
C ASP A 138 30.10 -23.30 -9.80
N ASP A 139 30.39 -23.92 -10.93
CA ASP A 139 31.72 -23.93 -11.55
C ASP A 139 31.95 -22.69 -12.45
N GLN A 140 30.88 -21.94 -12.73
CA GLN A 140 30.87 -20.75 -13.58
C GLN A 140 30.58 -19.47 -12.78
N GLU A 141 31.21 -18.37 -13.17
CA GLU A 141 30.91 -17.04 -12.63
C GLU A 141 29.66 -16.46 -13.32
N LYS A 142 28.49 -16.77 -12.76
CA LYS A 142 27.20 -16.21 -13.19
C LYS A 142 26.55 -15.43 -12.05
N GLY A 143 25.85 -14.35 -12.39
CA GLY A 143 25.18 -13.49 -11.42
C GLY A 143 23.84 -14.02 -10.89
N SER A 144 23.33 -15.14 -11.42
CA SER A 144 22.06 -15.75 -10.98
C SER A 144 22.27 -17.21 -10.58
N LEU A 145 21.61 -17.60 -9.50
CA LEU A 145 21.63 -18.98 -8.98
C LEU A 145 20.61 -19.84 -9.74
N TYR A 146 20.94 -21.12 -9.93
CA TYR A 146 20.03 -22.08 -10.53
C TYR A 146 19.06 -22.64 -9.50
N SER A 147 17.81 -22.86 -9.90
CA SER A 147 16.88 -23.65 -9.10
C SER A 147 17.14 -25.14 -9.35
N MET A 148 17.53 -25.86 -8.30
CA MET A 148 17.75 -27.30 -8.38
C MET A 148 16.41 -28.05 -8.39
N THR A 149 16.18 -28.82 -9.45
CA THR A 149 14.99 -29.68 -9.61
C THR A 149 15.42 -31.15 -9.58
N GLY A 150 14.61 -32.01 -8.96
CA GLY A 150 14.88 -33.43 -8.76
C GLY A 150 13.72 -34.11 -8.05
N ASP A 151 13.80 -35.42 -7.90
CA ASP A 151 12.86 -36.23 -7.12
C ASP A 151 13.22 -36.21 -5.62
N SER A 152 12.23 -35.96 -4.76
CA SER A 152 12.39 -35.90 -3.31
C SER A 152 12.33 -37.27 -2.64
N ALA A 153 11.93 -38.32 -3.34
CA ALA A 153 11.74 -39.64 -2.76
C ALA A 153 13.03 -40.16 -2.08
N GLY A 154 12.99 -40.32 -0.76
CA GLY A 154 14.10 -40.84 0.05
C GLY A 154 15.21 -39.83 0.40
N ILE A 155 15.10 -38.57 -0.01
CA ILE A 155 16.06 -37.51 0.35
C ILE A 155 15.57 -36.81 1.61
N HIS A 156 16.39 -36.83 2.67
CA HIS A 156 16.08 -36.28 3.99
C HIS A 156 17.19 -35.38 4.55
N ILE A 157 18.28 -35.18 3.79
CA ILE A 157 19.32 -34.20 4.12
C ILE A 157 18.98 -32.82 3.56
N HIS A 158 19.60 -31.78 4.09
CA HIS A 158 19.48 -30.43 3.54
C HIS A 158 20.34 -30.27 2.28
N ALA A 159 19.87 -29.51 1.29
CA ALA A 159 20.69 -29.20 0.13
C ALA A 159 20.45 -27.80 -0.39
N VAL A 160 21.53 -27.11 -0.70
CA VAL A 160 21.50 -25.73 -1.19
C VAL A 160 22.53 -25.50 -2.30
N PHE A 161 22.26 -24.52 -3.16
CA PHE A 161 23.13 -24.13 -4.27
C PHE A 161 23.65 -22.71 -4.07
N VAL A 162 24.95 -22.52 -4.24
CA VAL A 162 25.61 -21.22 -4.05
C VAL A 162 26.44 -20.83 -5.28
N SER A 163 26.81 -19.55 -5.36
CA SER A 163 27.63 -19.05 -6.46
C SER A 163 29.07 -19.59 -6.41
N LYS A 164 29.80 -19.51 -7.53
CA LYS A 164 31.21 -19.87 -7.59
C LYS A 164 32.06 -19.14 -6.54
N MET A 165 31.84 -17.84 -6.37
CA MET A 165 32.55 -17.01 -5.39
C MET A 165 32.32 -17.51 -3.96
N ALA A 166 31.06 -17.83 -3.62
CA ALA A 166 30.71 -18.38 -2.32
C ALA A 166 31.38 -19.75 -2.12
N GLY A 167 31.26 -20.66 -3.09
CA GLY A 167 31.87 -21.98 -3.05
C GLY A 167 33.39 -21.97 -2.88
N GLU A 168 34.11 -21.16 -3.67
CA GLU A 168 35.56 -21.03 -3.55
C GLU A 168 36.00 -20.38 -2.23
N THR A 169 35.15 -19.54 -1.64
CA THR A 169 35.39 -19.03 -0.29
C THR A 169 35.17 -20.12 0.75
N LEU A 170 34.02 -20.80 0.73
CA LEU A 170 33.70 -21.93 1.60
C LEU A 170 34.81 -23.00 1.57
N LYS A 171 35.33 -23.31 0.38
CA LYS A 171 36.42 -24.26 0.17
C LYS A 171 37.70 -23.90 0.93
N LYS A 172 38.01 -22.61 1.08
CA LYS A 172 39.21 -22.15 1.81
C LYS A 172 39.08 -22.30 3.32
N PHE A 173 37.84 -22.35 3.82
CA PHE A 173 37.52 -22.43 5.25
C PHE A 173 36.89 -23.77 5.65
N ALA A 174 36.91 -24.77 4.76
CA ALA A 174 36.41 -26.12 5.04
C ALA A 174 37.51 -26.93 5.75
N HIS A 175 37.76 -26.62 7.03
CA HIS A 175 38.76 -27.35 7.83
C HIS A 175 38.16 -28.58 8.52
N GLY A 176 36.84 -28.69 8.55
CA GLY A 176 36.13 -29.79 9.19
C GLY A 176 36.01 -29.60 10.70
N GLU A 177 36.07 -28.35 11.18
CA GLU A 177 35.83 -28.01 12.57
C GLU A 177 34.33 -27.80 12.83
N GLU A 178 33.87 -28.10 14.04
CA GLU A 178 32.44 -28.03 14.37
C GLU A 178 31.91 -26.59 14.33
N GLY A 179 30.81 -26.37 13.60
CA GLY A 179 30.11 -25.08 13.54
C GLY A 179 30.72 -24.07 12.56
N GLU A 180 31.62 -24.50 11.67
CA GLU A 180 32.20 -23.65 10.64
C GLU A 180 31.17 -23.15 9.61
N CYS A 181 30.12 -23.91 9.36
CA CYS A 181 29.11 -23.58 8.36
C CYS A 181 27.69 -23.77 8.90
N CYS A 182 26.84 -22.80 8.65
CA CYS A 182 25.44 -22.80 9.01
C CYS A 182 24.58 -22.50 7.78
N ILE A 183 23.49 -23.26 7.61
CA ILE A 183 22.45 -22.98 6.62
C ILE A 183 21.27 -22.40 7.40
N GLY A 184 20.97 -21.13 7.18
CA GLY A 184 19.87 -20.40 7.80
C GLY A 184 18.56 -20.58 7.05
N SER A 185 17.45 -20.58 7.80
CA SER A 185 16.13 -20.43 7.20
C SER A 185 15.80 -18.95 7.07
N SER A 186 15.37 -18.50 5.89
CA SER A 186 14.90 -17.11 5.72
C SER A 186 13.52 -16.88 6.35
N VAL A 187 12.87 -17.91 6.93
CA VAL A 187 11.45 -17.82 7.34
C VAL A 187 11.21 -16.82 8.48
N ASP A 188 12.13 -16.69 9.45
CA ASP A 188 11.96 -15.75 10.57
C ASP A 188 12.20 -14.29 10.13
N GLU A 189 13.12 -14.05 9.19
CA GLU A 189 13.28 -12.73 8.58
C GLU A 189 12.13 -12.40 7.61
N THR A 190 11.60 -13.38 6.88
CA THR A 190 10.50 -13.14 5.92
C THR A 190 9.16 -12.83 6.62
N ALA A 191 8.83 -13.49 7.73
CA ALA A 191 7.61 -13.18 8.47
C ALA A 191 7.67 -11.78 9.10
N ALA A 192 8.79 -11.43 9.73
CA ALA A 192 9.01 -10.10 10.29
C ALA A 192 8.98 -9.01 9.21
N THR A 193 9.66 -9.23 8.08
CA THR A 193 9.62 -8.28 6.96
C THR A 193 8.23 -8.16 6.35
N VAL A 194 7.47 -9.24 6.18
CA VAL A 194 6.08 -9.19 5.70
C VAL A 194 5.17 -8.39 6.66
N LEU A 195 5.35 -8.55 7.98
CA LEU A 195 4.60 -7.76 8.98
C LEU A 195 4.97 -6.28 8.92
N VAL A 196 6.26 -5.95 8.79
CA VAL A 196 6.74 -4.57 8.64
C VAL A 196 6.20 -3.95 7.35
N ILE A 197 6.23 -4.68 6.22
CA ILE A 197 5.66 -4.24 4.93
C ILE A 197 4.16 -3.97 5.06
N SER A 198 3.43 -4.87 5.72
CA SER A 198 1.98 -4.74 5.93
C SER A 198 1.67 -3.51 6.79
N PHE A 199 2.44 -3.28 7.86
CA PHE A 199 2.29 -2.11 8.73
C PHE A 199 2.56 -0.80 7.98
N VAL A 200 3.65 -0.73 7.22
CA VAL A 200 4.00 0.45 6.40
C VAL A 200 2.91 0.74 5.37
N SER A 201 2.37 -0.30 4.72
CA SER A 201 1.29 -0.16 3.73
C SER A 201 0.02 0.43 4.34
N ILE A 202 -0.38 -0.04 5.52
CA ILE A 202 -1.55 0.47 6.26
C ILE A 202 -1.36 1.94 6.64
N VAL A 203 -0.17 2.32 7.12
CA VAL A 203 0.15 3.71 7.49
C VAL A 203 0.07 4.64 6.27
N VAL A 204 0.57 4.20 5.11
CA VAL A 204 0.48 4.97 3.86
C VAL A 204 -0.99 5.15 3.46
N ILE A 205 -1.80 4.10 3.44
CA ILE A 205 -3.22 4.18 3.07
C ILE A 205 -3.98 5.11 4.03
N ALA A 206 -3.76 4.98 5.35
CA ALA A 206 -4.39 5.83 6.35
C ALA A 206 -4.01 7.31 6.17
N SER A 207 -2.75 7.62 5.84
CA SER A 207 -2.30 8.98 5.59
C SER A 207 -2.96 9.61 4.36
N VAL A 208 -3.14 8.83 3.27
CA VAL A 208 -3.81 9.27 2.05
C VAL A 208 -5.30 9.54 2.30
N LEU A 209 -5.98 8.65 3.03
CA LEU A 209 -7.38 8.83 3.41
C LEU A 209 -7.56 10.06 4.31
N ALA A 210 -6.70 10.24 5.30
CA ALA A 210 -6.72 11.42 6.17
C ALA A 210 -6.51 12.71 5.36
N ALA A 211 -5.52 12.75 4.45
CA ALA A 211 -5.30 13.89 3.58
C ALA A 211 -6.52 14.19 2.68
N PHE A 212 -7.19 13.15 2.15
CA PHE A 212 -8.40 13.32 1.35
C PHE A 212 -9.56 13.89 2.17
N LEU A 213 -9.79 13.39 3.39
CA LEU A 213 -10.82 13.87 4.30
C LEU A 213 -10.55 15.31 4.73
N LEU A 214 -9.32 15.64 5.12
CA LEU A 214 -8.90 17.01 5.45
C LEU A 214 -9.06 17.95 4.26
N ALA A 215 -8.69 17.51 3.06
CA ALA A 215 -8.87 18.31 1.85
C ALA A 215 -10.36 18.51 1.51
N ARG A 216 -11.22 17.52 1.75
CA ARG A 216 -12.67 17.64 1.60
C ARG A 216 -13.26 18.64 2.59
N ASP A 217 -12.89 18.54 3.86
CA ASP A 217 -13.39 19.43 4.91
C ASP A 217 -12.91 20.87 4.69
N CYS A 218 -11.65 21.06 4.27
CA CYS A 218 -11.14 22.36 3.85
C CYS A 218 -11.87 22.92 2.61
N ARG A 219 -12.23 22.06 1.62
CA ARG A 219 -13.04 22.48 0.47
C ARG A 219 -14.45 22.89 0.88
N LEU A 220 -15.09 22.17 1.81
CA LEU A 220 -16.42 22.50 2.33
C LEU A 220 -16.42 23.82 3.10
N LEU A 221 -15.42 24.02 3.97
CA LEU A 221 -15.25 25.29 4.71
C LEU A 221 -14.99 26.47 3.76
N ARG A 222 -14.21 26.27 2.69
CA ARG A 222 -13.96 27.30 1.67
C ARG A 222 -15.19 27.62 0.82
N HIS A 223 -16.11 26.69 0.65
CA HIS A 223 -17.37 26.94 -0.06
C HIS A 223 -18.35 27.77 0.76
N GLY A 224 -18.17 27.84 2.09
CA GLY A 224 -18.99 28.65 3.00
C GLY A 224 -18.67 30.15 3.00
N THR A 225 -17.56 30.60 2.38
CA THR A 225 -17.14 32.01 2.40
C THR A 225 -17.44 32.81 1.13
N HIS A 226 -17.90 32.18 0.03
CA HIS A 226 -18.13 32.88 -1.25
C HIS A 226 -19.60 33.01 -1.69
N ASN A 227 -20.58 32.45 -0.99
CA ASN A 227 -22.00 32.62 -1.33
C ASN A 227 -22.81 33.12 -0.13
N ARG A 228 -22.75 34.43 0.13
CA ARG A 228 -23.83 35.10 0.86
C ARG A 228 -24.87 35.49 -0.20
N PRO A 229 -26.05 34.86 -0.27
CA PRO A 229 -27.07 35.29 -1.21
C PRO A 229 -27.48 36.74 -0.88
N PRO A 230 -27.76 37.60 -1.87
CA PRO A 230 -28.35 38.90 -1.60
C PRO A 230 -29.69 38.67 -0.89
N SER A 231 -29.79 39.06 0.38
CA SER A 231 -31.05 38.96 1.13
C SER A 231 -31.86 40.23 0.89
N ILE A 232 -33.09 40.11 0.40
CA ILE A 232 -34.03 41.23 0.41
C ILE A 232 -34.39 41.54 1.87
N ASN A 233 -34.36 42.82 2.23
CA ASN A 233 -34.68 43.27 3.57
C ASN A 233 -36.16 42.97 3.88
N ARG A 234 -36.46 42.42 5.06
CA ARG A 234 -37.81 41.98 5.49
C ARG A 234 -38.88 43.06 5.29
N GLN A 235 -38.50 44.31 5.49
CA GLN A 235 -39.37 45.48 5.37
C GLN A 235 -39.89 45.69 3.93
N ALA A 236 -39.18 45.21 2.90
CA ALA A 236 -39.65 45.30 1.51
C ALA A 236 -40.64 44.18 1.15
N VAL A 237 -40.57 43.04 1.85
CA VAL A 237 -41.47 41.89 1.62
C VAL A 237 -42.83 42.12 2.27
N GLU A 238 -42.87 42.77 3.44
CA GLU A 238 -44.11 43.03 4.19
C GLU A 238 -45.08 43.97 3.46
N VAL A 239 -44.60 44.79 2.53
CA VAL A 239 -45.40 45.77 1.76
C VAL A 239 -46.10 45.14 0.54
N LEU A 240 -45.78 43.89 0.20
CA LEU A 240 -46.39 43.21 -0.95
C LEU A 240 -47.89 42.93 -0.71
N PRO A 241 -48.73 43.05 -1.75
CA PRO A 241 -50.17 42.87 -1.63
C PRO A 241 -50.53 41.47 -1.15
N CYS A 242 -51.38 41.42 -0.12
CA CYS A 242 -51.94 40.19 0.42
C CYS A 242 -53.45 40.18 0.20
N PHE A 243 -54.01 39.02 -0.09
CA PHE A 243 -55.46 38.81 -0.16
C PHE A 243 -55.85 37.59 0.66
N THR A 244 -57.07 37.60 1.20
CA THR A 244 -57.63 36.46 1.91
C THR A 244 -58.35 35.57 0.90
N PHE A 245 -58.00 34.29 0.85
CA PHE A 245 -58.65 33.33 -0.03
C PHE A 245 -60.09 33.07 0.45
N LYS A 246 -61.04 33.17 -0.48
CA LYS A 246 -62.45 32.79 -0.28
C LYS A 246 -62.91 31.99 -1.50
N ASN A 247 -63.17 30.71 -1.31
CA ASN A 247 -63.77 29.80 -2.26
C ASN A 247 -65.25 30.15 -2.44
N SER A 248 -65.52 31.17 -3.24
CA SER A 248 -66.87 31.45 -3.71
C SER A 248 -67.09 30.52 -4.90
N GLY A 249 -67.91 29.48 -4.74
CA GLY A 249 -68.14 28.41 -5.73
C GLY A 249 -68.74 28.89 -7.06
N VAL A 250 -67.96 29.66 -7.83
CA VAL A 250 -68.25 30.12 -9.19
C VAL A 250 -66.95 30.07 -9.99
N ASN A 251 -66.94 29.13 -10.92
CA ASN A 251 -65.90 28.86 -11.90
C ASN A 251 -65.51 30.14 -12.67
N ASN A 252 -64.22 30.55 -12.63
CA ASN A 252 -63.48 31.05 -13.79
C ASN A 252 -62.03 31.48 -13.45
N ASN A 253 -61.10 30.81 -14.12
CA ASN A 253 -59.87 31.34 -14.71
C ASN A 253 -58.64 31.64 -13.83
N HIS A 254 -57.65 30.73 -13.92
CA HIS A 254 -56.21 30.98 -13.84
C HIS A 254 -55.60 31.54 -12.55
N MET A 255 -55.85 30.91 -11.41
CA MET A 255 -54.86 30.88 -10.33
C MET A 255 -54.80 29.45 -9.79
N GLU A 256 -53.63 28.83 -9.82
CA GLU A 256 -53.42 27.47 -9.31
C GLU A 256 -53.91 27.42 -7.86
N GLU A 257 -54.89 26.57 -7.55
CA GLU A 257 -55.53 26.47 -6.22
C GLU A 257 -54.61 25.89 -5.13
N THR A 258 -53.32 25.77 -5.44
CA THR A 258 -52.31 25.07 -4.65
C THR A 258 -51.06 25.94 -4.50
N CYS A 259 -50.50 26.00 -3.30
CA CYS A 259 -49.24 26.71 -3.09
C CYS A 259 -48.05 25.91 -3.64
N ALA A 260 -47.32 26.44 -4.63
CA ALA A 260 -46.17 25.74 -5.18
C ALA A 260 -44.94 25.62 -4.23
N ILE A 261 -45.00 26.20 -3.02
CA ILE A 261 -43.92 26.10 -2.01
C ILE A 261 -44.20 24.95 -1.02
N CYS A 262 -45.40 24.87 -0.45
CA CYS A 262 -45.77 23.78 0.48
C CYS A 262 -46.56 22.64 -0.17
N LEU A 263 -47.01 22.83 -1.41
CA LEU A 263 -47.84 21.90 -2.18
C LEU A 263 -49.20 21.61 -1.55
N GLU A 264 -49.70 22.50 -0.70
CA GLU A 264 -51.03 22.40 -0.08
C GLU A 264 -52.06 23.28 -0.82
N ASP A 265 -53.28 22.79 -0.92
CA ASP A 265 -54.44 23.50 -1.47
C ASP A 265 -54.82 24.68 -0.56
N TYR A 266 -55.25 25.79 -1.15
CA TYR A 266 -55.67 26.97 -0.41
C TYR A 266 -57.00 26.74 0.30
N ARG A 267 -57.08 27.14 1.57
CA ARG A 267 -58.29 27.03 2.39
C ARG A 267 -58.93 28.39 2.64
N ASP A 268 -60.24 28.38 2.83
CA ASP A 268 -60.99 29.58 3.16
C ASP A 268 -60.44 30.28 4.40
N GLY A 269 -60.18 31.58 4.27
CA GLY A 269 -59.62 32.39 5.35
C GLY A 269 -58.09 32.42 5.39
N GLU A 270 -57.39 31.67 4.53
CA GLU A 270 -55.93 31.74 4.45
C GLU A 270 -55.45 33.02 3.75
N THR A 271 -54.28 33.52 4.17
CA THR A 271 -53.69 34.74 3.60
C THR A 271 -52.65 34.37 2.56
N LEU A 272 -52.84 34.89 1.36
CA LEU A 272 -51.97 34.67 0.22
C LEU A 272 -51.27 35.98 -0.15
N ARG A 273 -49.97 35.90 -0.45
CA ARG A 273 -49.17 37.02 -0.95
C ARG A 273 -48.92 36.82 -2.44
N VAL A 274 -49.18 37.87 -3.21
CA VAL A 274 -48.96 37.90 -4.65
C VAL A 274 -47.68 38.65 -4.96
N LEU A 275 -46.82 38.03 -5.75
CA LEU A 275 -45.59 38.66 -6.22
C LEU A 275 -45.88 39.57 -7.44
N PRO A 276 -44.99 40.51 -7.82
CA PRO A 276 -45.19 41.38 -8.98
C PRO A 276 -45.42 40.63 -10.30
N CYS A 277 -44.91 39.40 -10.40
CA CYS A 277 -45.14 38.47 -11.51
C CYS A 277 -46.49 37.72 -11.44
N LEU A 278 -47.42 38.18 -10.59
CA LEU A 278 -48.79 37.68 -10.40
C LEU A 278 -48.94 36.25 -9.86
N HIS A 279 -47.86 35.62 -9.40
CA HIS A 279 -47.95 34.32 -8.73
C HIS A 279 -48.28 34.50 -7.25
N GLY A 280 -49.29 33.75 -6.77
CA GLY A 280 -49.75 33.72 -5.39
C GLY A 280 -49.17 32.55 -4.59
N PHE A 281 -48.90 32.78 -3.31
CA PHE A 281 -48.40 31.78 -2.35
C PHE A 281 -48.94 32.08 -0.95
N HIS A 282 -48.92 31.13 -0.02
CA HIS A 282 -49.13 31.47 1.39
C HIS A 282 -48.10 32.50 1.85
N THR A 283 -48.56 33.51 2.58
CA THR A 283 -47.72 34.60 3.13
C THR A 283 -46.48 34.05 3.83
N MET A 284 -46.65 33.09 4.74
CA MET A 284 -45.54 32.46 5.47
C MET A 284 -44.54 31.73 4.58
N CYS A 285 -45.04 31.04 3.55
CA CYS A 285 -44.21 30.24 2.65
C CYS A 285 -43.29 31.14 1.81
N VAL A 286 -43.87 32.17 1.19
CA VAL A 286 -43.10 33.06 0.32
C VAL A 286 -42.20 34.03 1.11
N ASP A 287 -42.61 34.45 2.30
CA ASP A 287 -41.78 35.31 3.16
C ASP A 287 -40.54 34.55 3.64
N SER A 288 -40.69 33.28 4.01
CA SER A 288 -39.56 32.41 4.37
C SER A 288 -38.66 32.12 3.17
N TRP A 289 -39.24 31.93 1.98
CA TRP A 289 -38.49 31.73 0.74
C TRP A 289 -37.61 32.93 0.39
N LEU A 290 -38.21 34.12 0.34
CA LEU A 290 -37.54 35.36 -0.07
C LEU A 290 -36.47 35.84 0.93
N THR A 291 -36.62 35.47 2.20
CA THR A 291 -35.68 35.86 3.26
C THR A 291 -34.53 34.87 3.46
N LYS A 292 -34.69 33.59 3.09
CA LYS A 292 -33.68 32.55 3.37
C LYS A 292 -33.06 31.91 2.14
N TRP A 293 -33.78 31.81 1.03
CA TRP A 293 -33.38 30.93 -0.08
C TRP A 293 -33.07 31.68 -1.37
N GLY A 294 -33.84 32.70 -1.75
CA GLY A 294 -33.56 33.49 -2.95
C GLY A 294 -34.54 34.64 -3.20
N THR A 295 -34.15 35.61 -4.03
CA THR A 295 -34.90 36.86 -4.29
C THR A 295 -35.76 36.82 -5.55
N PHE A 296 -36.19 35.63 -5.97
CA PHE A 296 -36.91 35.39 -7.21
C PHE A 296 -38.16 34.53 -6.99
N CYS A 297 -39.13 34.65 -7.90
CA CYS A 297 -40.36 33.85 -7.86
C CYS A 297 -40.08 32.35 -8.01
N PRO A 298 -40.59 31.47 -7.12
CA PRO A 298 -40.42 30.02 -7.20
C PRO A 298 -40.93 29.40 -8.51
N VAL A 299 -41.94 30.00 -9.14
CA VAL A 299 -42.60 29.46 -10.34
C VAL A 299 -41.91 29.95 -11.62
N CYS A 300 -41.84 31.27 -11.82
CA CYS A 300 -41.34 31.86 -13.07
C CYS A 300 -39.90 32.39 -13.01
N LYS A 301 -39.24 32.32 -11.85
CA LYS A 301 -37.88 32.85 -11.61
C LYS A 301 -37.72 34.36 -11.86
N HIS A 302 -38.81 35.11 -11.98
CA HIS A 302 -38.76 36.57 -12.06
C HIS A 302 -38.15 37.16 -10.78
N GLU A 303 -37.15 38.02 -10.93
CA GLU A 303 -36.48 38.67 -9.80
C GLU A 303 -37.37 39.75 -9.18
N MET A 304 -37.29 39.87 -7.85
CA MET A 304 -37.93 40.97 -7.12
C MET A 304 -37.22 42.33 -7.32
N SER A 305 -36.02 42.33 -7.89
CA SER A 305 -35.17 43.53 -8.11
C SER A 305 -35.44 44.29 -9.40
N SER A 306 -36.21 43.74 -10.35
CA SER A 306 -36.52 44.42 -11.61
C SER A 306 -37.81 45.23 -11.49
N GLY A 307 -37.70 46.38 -10.83
CA GLY A 307 -38.67 47.47 -10.93
C GLY A 307 -38.06 48.62 -11.74
N GLU A 308 -38.13 48.51 -13.07
CA GLU A 308 -38.26 49.62 -14.01
C GLU A 308 -39.35 49.26 -15.03
#